data_AF-A0A352ARQ5-F1
#
_entry.id   AF-A0A352ARQ5-F1
#
_cell.length_a   1.000
_cell.length_b   1.000
_cell.length_c   1.000
_cell.angle_alpha   90.00
_cell.angle_beta   90.00
_cell.angle_gamma   90.00
#
_symmetry.space_group_name_H-M   'P 1'
#
loop_
_entity.id
_entity.type
_entity.pdbx_description
1 polymer ?
#
loop_
_entity_poly.entity_id
_entity_poly.type
_entity_poly.pdbx_seq_one_letter_code
_entity_poly.pdbx_strand_id
1 'polypeptide(L)'
;MTHSSNPIAQMWLDFEALPVEAIDLSPVAIDEAVRLIADMPNEQRQWQTYLNALALFGFEQWLAERDAQIAIDRQHCSLFDPQMNNVIEAVCHLKVNQFKLCLITTGSLADEEVTLPRAVVDLPEFAHHFYVLVEVQEEQEIAVVRGFLSYNQLMERQARANIQADDDWTYQFPSAWFEQTPDRLLLNLRCLDNSAIPLPAVPNHRLTQLSRMRSQLETLLPQLDSPNRQLWEVLTWEQGTAILTSRELVNWLYQLQTQESPGLSANLTNYLSDLLRLLTQQAMNVGRWLWDELDELAQELSWQLLPSVAPVAAFRSPKEEFESIVRSLQHKSIDISPQARGAYRNLHLAGIPLRLYALTWPLLSDSIPEWTLLLILGTPSETPLPPGLKLRISDQTGILVEQAMDRGEQNSYFFTSVVGTWDEKFLATVSLAGGIEETLPPFSFALERVR
;
A
#
# COMPACT_ATOMS: atom_id res chain seq x y z
N MET A 1 56.30 56.16 0.01
CA MET A 1 56.74 55.92 1.40
C MET A 1 55.84 56.77 2.27
N THR A 2 55.01 56.30 3.19
CA THR A 2 54.74 54.99 3.80
C THR A 2 53.31 55.14 4.34
N HIS A 3 52.37 54.29 3.95
CA HIS A 3 51.13 54.13 4.72
C HIS A 3 51.04 52.70 5.21
N SER A 4 51.02 52.63 6.53
CA SER A 4 51.06 51.45 7.37
C SER A 4 49.88 50.53 7.08
N SER A 5 50.19 49.30 6.70
CA SER A 5 49.26 48.18 6.80
C SER A 5 48.91 47.96 8.27
N ASN A 6 47.63 47.90 8.60
CA ASN A 6 47.15 47.56 9.93
C ASN A 6 46.72 46.08 9.90
N PRO A 7 47.50 45.13 10.46
CA PRO A 7 47.29 43.70 10.26
C PRO A 7 46.27 43.10 11.25
N ILE A 8 45.32 43.90 11.74
CA ILE A 8 44.33 43.48 12.75
C ILE A 8 42.92 43.29 12.13
N ALA A 9 42.73 43.69 10.86
CA ALA A 9 41.46 43.55 10.15
C ALA A 9 41.26 42.20 9.43
N GLN A 10 42.22 41.27 9.52
CA GLN A 10 42.21 39.98 8.80
C GLN A 10 42.11 38.75 9.72
N MET A 11 41.75 38.93 11.00
CA MET A 11 41.51 37.84 11.96
C MET A 11 40.14 37.97 12.64
N TRP A 12 39.13 38.43 11.90
CA TRP A 12 37.75 38.10 12.26
C TRP A 12 37.51 36.72 11.67
N LEU A 13 37.89 35.70 12.43
CA LEU A 13 37.37 34.36 12.24
C LEU A 13 35.85 34.49 12.10
N ASP A 14 35.33 33.95 11.00
CA ASP A 14 33.91 33.80 10.67
C ASP A 14 33.19 33.00 11.77
N PHE A 15 32.90 33.65 12.89
CA PHE A 15 31.87 33.21 13.82
C PHE A 15 30.55 33.71 13.25
N GLU A 16 30.07 33.09 12.17
CA GLU A 16 28.65 33.19 11.86
C GLU A 16 27.90 32.59 13.06
N ALA A 17 27.22 33.45 13.81
CA ALA A 17 26.36 32.98 14.88
C ALA A 17 25.29 32.11 14.25
N LEU A 18 25.14 30.88 14.76
CA LEU A 18 24.08 29.99 14.32
C LEU A 18 22.73 30.70 14.45
N PRO A 19 21.85 30.59 13.44
CA PRO A 19 20.53 31.20 13.52
C PRO A 19 19.80 30.63 14.75
N VAL A 20 18.96 31.45 15.39
CA VAL A 20 18.22 31.04 16.61
C VAL A 20 17.42 29.76 16.40
N GLU A 21 17.01 29.50 15.16
CA GLU A 21 16.22 28.35 14.72
C GLU A 21 17.06 27.12 14.38
N ALA A 22 18.39 27.19 14.54
CA ALA A 22 19.28 26.05 14.45
C ALA A 22 19.19 25.20 15.71
N ILE A 23 19.23 23.88 15.52
CA ILE A 23 19.32 22.88 16.57
C ILE A 23 20.50 21.97 16.25
N ASP A 24 21.36 21.78 17.25
CA ASP A 24 22.42 20.78 17.19
C ASP A 24 21.79 19.39 17.24
N LEU A 25 22.00 18.59 16.20
CA LEU A 25 21.49 17.23 16.10
C LEU A 25 22.22 16.36 17.12
N SER A 26 21.46 15.85 18.09
CA SER A 26 22.04 14.94 19.09
C SER A 26 22.65 13.70 18.42
N PRO A 27 23.75 13.12 18.94
CA PRO A 27 24.32 11.88 18.41
C PRO A 27 23.31 10.71 18.36
N VAL A 28 22.37 10.67 19.31
CA VAL A 28 21.30 9.67 19.35
C VAL A 28 20.37 9.77 18.13
N ALA A 29 20.07 10.99 17.67
CA ALA A 29 19.25 11.24 16.50
C ALA A 29 19.98 10.81 15.21
N ILE A 30 21.27 11.08 15.13
CA ILE A 30 22.12 10.65 14.01
C ILE A 30 22.18 9.11 13.95
N ASP A 31 22.46 8.46 15.09
CA ASP A 31 22.46 6.99 15.19
C ASP A 31 21.10 6.38 14.81
N GLU A 32 20.00 7.03 15.19
CA GLU A 32 18.66 6.61 14.81
C GLU A 32 18.42 6.74 13.30
N ALA A 33 18.87 7.85 12.69
CA ALA A 33 18.78 8.06 11.25
C ALA A 33 19.59 7.02 10.46
N VAL A 34 20.80 6.68 10.93
CA VAL A 34 21.63 5.62 10.33
C VAL A 34 20.95 4.25 10.43
N ARG A 35 20.32 3.94 11.57
CA ARG A 35 19.57 2.68 11.72
C ARG A 35 18.39 2.56 10.75
N LEU A 36 17.72 3.66 10.43
CA LEU A 36 16.57 3.66 9.50
C LEU A 36 16.96 3.27 8.08
N ILE A 37 18.18 3.58 7.65
CA ILE A 37 18.64 3.36 6.27
C ILE A 37 19.41 2.05 6.07
N ALA A 38 19.75 1.35 7.16
CA ALA A 38 20.68 0.23 7.14
C ALA A 38 20.29 -0.92 6.18
N ASP A 39 18.99 -1.16 6.01
CA ASP A 39 18.45 -2.24 5.19
C ASP A 39 17.94 -1.78 3.82
N MET A 40 18.16 -0.51 3.44
CA MET A 40 17.71 0.00 2.14
C MET A 40 18.72 -0.34 1.04
N PRO A 41 18.32 -0.90 -0.11
CA PRO A 41 19.26 -1.31 -1.15
C PRO A 41 19.73 -0.16 -2.07
N ASN A 42 19.00 0.96 -2.14
CA ASN A 42 19.27 2.07 -3.06
C ASN A 42 19.98 3.23 -2.35
N GLU A 43 21.21 3.55 -2.78
CA GLU A 43 22.04 4.63 -2.21
C GLU A 43 21.40 6.02 -2.30
N GLN A 44 20.75 6.37 -3.41
CA GLN A 44 20.06 7.66 -3.56
C GLN A 44 18.89 7.77 -2.57
N ARG A 45 18.12 6.69 -2.41
CA ARG A 45 17.01 6.64 -1.44
C ARG A 45 17.50 6.61 0.00
N GLN A 46 18.60 5.91 0.28
CA GLN A 46 19.27 5.94 1.58
C GLN A 46 19.63 7.38 1.95
N TRP A 47 20.29 8.11 1.04
CA TRP A 47 20.69 9.49 1.29
C TRP A 47 19.50 10.41 1.56
N GLN A 48 18.46 10.37 0.72
CA GLN A 48 17.27 11.21 0.93
C GLN A 48 16.53 10.86 2.22
N THR A 49 16.42 9.56 2.54
CA THR A 49 15.79 9.09 3.79
C THR A 49 16.58 9.54 5.01
N TYR A 50 17.90 9.48 4.94
CA TYR A 50 18.78 9.94 6.01
C TYR A 50 18.58 11.43 6.27
N LEU A 51 18.61 12.26 5.23
CA LEU A 51 18.33 13.70 5.37
C LEU A 51 16.93 13.95 5.94
N ASN A 52 15.91 13.25 5.43
CA ASN A 52 14.54 13.35 5.94
C ASN A 52 14.42 12.95 7.43
N ALA A 53 15.19 11.96 7.87
CA ALA A 53 15.27 11.55 9.27
C ALA A 53 15.92 12.63 10.13
N LEU A 54 17.07 13.18 9.71
CA LEU A 54 17.72 14.29 10.41
C LEU A 54 16.80 15.52 10.51
N ALA A 55 16.09 15.85 9.44
CA ALA A 55 15.12 16.94 9.43
C ALA A 55 13.99 16.72 10.43
N LEU A 56 13.42 15.51 10.47
CA LEU A 56 12.38 15.15 11.44
C LEU A 56 12.91 15.26 12.87
N PHE A 57 14.04 14.62 13.17
CA PHE A 57 14.57 14.61 14.55
C PHE A 57 15.00 16.00 15.01
N GLY A 58 15.61 16.79 14.13
CA GLY A 58 15.93 18.20 14.41
C GLY A 58 14.70 19.05 14.64
N PHE A 59 13.64 18.86 13.84
CA PHE A 59 12.37 19.56 14.04
C PHE A 59 11.68 19.19 15.37
N GLU A 60 11.76 17.93 15.78
CA GLU A 60 11.20 17.47 17.05
C GLU A 60 11.96 18.04 18.25
N GLN A 61 13.29 18.10 18.17
CA GLN A 61 14.12 18.77 19.17
C GLN A 61 13.82 20.28 19.23
N TRP A 62 13.69 20.93 18.07
CA TRP A 62 13.30 22.33 17.96
C TRP A 62 11.97 22.62 18.65
N LEU A 63 10.96 21.76 18.44
CA LEU A 63 9.66 21.85 19.11
C LEU A 63 9.79 21.64 20.62
N ALA A 64 10.52 20.60 21.05
CA ALA A 64 10.66 20.25 22.46
C ALA A 64 11.36 21.33 23.29
N GLU A 65 12.35 22.02 22.73
CA GLU A 65 13.05 23.13 23.40
C GLU A 65 12.17 24.36 23.61
N ARG A 66 11.22 24.60 22.70
CA ARG A 66 10.38 25.80 22.70
C ARG A 66 9.03 25.59 23.37
N ASP A 67 8.50 24.37 23.31
CA ASP A 67 7.21 24.04 23.88
C ASP A 67 7.04 22.56 24.25
N ALA A 68 7.14 22.26 25.55
CA ALA A 68 6.89 20.92 26.08
C ALA A 68 5.40 20.46 26.03
N GLN A 69 4.45 21.35 25.70
CA GLN A 69 3.02 20.99 25.60
C GLN A 69 2.61 20.48 24.22
N ILE A 70 3.45 20.66 23.19
CA ILE A 70 3.18 20.16 21.85
C ILE A 70 3.40 18.65 21.82
N ALA A 71 2.33 17.91 21.51
CA ALA A 71 2.40 16.47 21.35
C ALA A 71 2.70 16.12 19.89
N ILE A 72 3.70 15.25 19.67
CA ILE A 72 4.10 14.75 18.36
C ILE A 72 3.72 13.28 18.26
N ASP A 73 2.98 12.92 17.21
CA ASP A 73 2.59 11.55 16.89
C ASP A 73 3.24 11.12 15.58
N ARG A 74 4.13 10.12 15.69
CA ARG A 74 4.90 9.52 14.58
C ARG A 74 4.23 8.29 13.97
N GLN A 75 3.13 7.77 14.53
CA GLN A 75 2.59 6.44 14.21
C GLN A 75 2.27 6.25 12.72
N HIS A 76 1.90 7.32 12.02
CA HIS A 76 1.53 7.30 10.60
C HIS A 76 2.49 8.10 9.72
N CYS A 77 3.65 8.50 10.25
CA CYS A 77 4.62 9.31 9.50
C CYS A 77 5.24 8.47 8.37
N SER A 78 5.30 9.01 7.15
CA SER A 78 5.77 8.27 5.97
C SER A 78 7.22 7.82 6.11
N LEU A 79 8.06 8.53 6.87
CA LEU A 79 9.45 8.15 7.10
C LEU A 79 9.60 6.75 7.71
N PHE A 80 8.66 6.35 8.58
CA PHE A 80 8.66 5.04 9.23
C PHE A 80 7.79 4.01 8.51
N ASP A 81 7.24 4.35 7.35
CA ASP A 81 6.61 3.42 6.42
C ASP A 81 7.54 3.22 5.22
N PRO A 82 8.35 2.13 5.19
CA PRO A 82 9.33 1.89 4.13
C PRO A 82 8.72 1.90 2.73
N GLN A 83 7.44 1.53 2.62
CA GLN A 83 6.73 1.40 1.35
C GLN A 83 6.41 2.79 0.80
N MET A 84 5.95 3.71 1.65
CA MET A 84 5.64 5.09 1.26
C MET A 84 6.90 5.92 1.08
N ASN A 85 7.88 5.78 1.98
CA ASN A 85 9.17 6.47 1.87
C ASN A 85 9.94 6.09 0.58
N ASN A 86 9.65 4.93 0.01
CA ASN A 86 10.22 4.48 -1.26
C ASN A 86 9.69 5.24 -2.48
N VAL A 87 8.51 5.87 -2.39
CA VAL A 87 7.80 6.48 -3.54
C VAL A 87 7.56 7.99 -3.38
N ILE A 88 7.66 8.54 -2.17
CA ILE A 88 7.48 9.97 -1.90
C ILE A 88 8.68 10.48 -1.10
N GLU A 89 9.43 11.40 -1.72
CA GLU A 89 10.64 12.00 -1.14
C GLU A 89 10.30 13.18 -0.19
N ALA A 90 9.39 12.96 0.76
CA ALA A 90 9.01 13.93 1.78
C ALA A 90 8.53 13.26 3.06
N VAL A 91 8.69 13.96 4.21
CA VAL A 91 8.17 13.48 5.50
C VAL A 91 6.72 13.90 5.63
N CYS A 92 5.82 12.98 5.31
CA CYS A 92 4.39 13.20 5.27
C CYS A 92 3.69 12.63 6.51
N HIS A 93 2.51 13.16 6.79
CA HIS A 93 1.55 12.63 7.77
C HIS A 93 2.04 12.68 9.22
N LEU A 94 3.09 13.47 9.49
CA LEU A 94 3.49 13.84 10.84
C LEU A 94 2.32 14.57 11.51
N LYS A 95 1.92 14.11 12.70
CA LYS A 95 0.88 14.78 13.48
C LYS A 95 1.50 15.56 14.61
N VAL A 96 1.16 16.84 14.67
CA VAL A 96 1.55 17.75 15.75
C VAL A 96 0.27 18.34 16.33
N ASN A 97 -0.07 17.95 17.55
CA ASN A 97 -1.39 18.13 18.15
C ASN A 97 -2.50 17.58 17.22
N GLN A 98 -3.35 18.48 16.70
CA GLN A 98 -4.44 18.17 15.78
C GLN A 98 -4.09 18.39 14.30
N PHE A 99 -2.91 18.91 14.00
CA PHE A 99 -2.48 19.27 12.66
C PHE A 99 -1.62 18.17 12.04
N LYS A 100 -1.92 17.84 10.79
CA LYS A 100 -1.02 17.11 9.88
C LYS A 100 0.00 18.08 9.28
N LEU A 101 1.28 17.73 9.35
CA LEU A 101 2.41 18.47 8.80
C LEU A 101 3.13 17.64 7.72
N CYS A 102 3.73 18.34 6.77
CA CYS A 102 4.74 17.81 5.85
C CYS A 102 6.06 18.52 6.12
N LEU A 103 7.14 17.79 6.36
CA LEU A 103 8.48 18.38 6.39
C LEU A 103 9.12 18.25 5.02
N ILE A 104 9.69 19.36 4.56
CA ILE A 104 10.41 19.49 3.30
C ILE A 104 11.86 19.69 3.67
N THR A 105 12.68 18.71 3.32
CA THR A 105 14.09 18.68 3.67
C THR A 105 14.93 19.26 2.54
N THR A 106 15.88 20.12 2.87
CA THR A 106 16.92 20.60 1.95
C THR A 106 18.30 20.44 2.58
N GLY A 107 19.29 20.02 1.80
CA GLY A 107 20.69 19.90 2.25
C GLY A 107 21.49 21.20 2.17
N SER A 108 21.01 22.18 1.39
CA SER A 108 21.60 23.52 1.27
C SER A 108 20.61 24.44 0.55
N LEU A 109 20.40 25.65 1.08
CA LEU A 109 19.59 26.69 0.45
C LEU A 109 20.41 27.60 -0.49
N ALA A 110 21.51 27.10 -1.06
CA ALA A 110 22.21 27.82 -2.13
C ALA A 110 21.26 28.11 -3.31
N ASP A 111 20.29 27.22 -3.53
CA ASP A 111 19.21 27.40 -4.49
C ASP A 111 18.04 28.12 -3.82
N GLU A 112 17.58 29.24 -4.39
CA GLU A 112 16.45 30.04 -3.88
C GLU A 112 15.09 29.34 -4.05
N GLU A 113 15.09 28.09 -4.53
CA GLU A 113 13.92 27.26 -4.83
C GLU A 113 13.88 26.01 -3.96
N VAL A 114 12.68 25.52 -3.73
CA VAL A 114 12.39 24.36 -2.89
C VAL A 114 11.58 23.37 -3.72
N THR A 115 12.11 22.16 -3.86
CA THR A 115 11.47 21.05 -4.55
C THR A 115 10.43 20.38 -3.66
N LEU A 116 9.19 20.24 -4.14
CA LEU A 116 8.13 19.47 -3.49
C LEU A 116 7.62 18.37 -4.44
N PRO A 117 7.46 17.11 -3.96
CA PRO A 117 6.78 16.09 -4.75
C PRO A 117 5.36 16.51 -5.10
N ARG A 118 4.96 16.36 -6.37
CA ARG A 118 3.60 16.65 -6.84
C ARG A 118 2.55 15.91 -6.02
N ALA A 119 2.88 14.72 -5.52
CA ALA A 119 2.01 13.93 -4.65
C ALA A 119 1.54 14.71 -3.39
N VAL A 120 2.43 15.44 -2.72
CA VAL A 120 2.09 16.16 -1.48
C VAL A 120 1.36 17.48 -1.73
N VAL A 121 1.31 17.93 -2.98
CA VAL A 121 0.65 19.17 -3.40
C VAL A 121 -0.74 18.88 -3.98
N ASP A 122 -0.82 17.93 -4.93
CA ASP A 122 -2.01 17.70 -5.75
C ASP A 122 -2.95 16.63 -5.18
N LEU A 123 -2.44 15.66 -4.40
CA LEU A 123 -3.25 14.54 -3.92
C LEU A 123 -3.88 14.86 -2.56
N PRO A 124 -5.21 14.81 -2.43
CA PRO A 124 -5.89 15.06 -1.15
C PRO A 124 -5.44 14.13 0.00
N GLU A 125 -5.04 12.89 -0.32
CA GLU A 125 -4.52 11.91 0.63
C GLU A 125 -3.23 12.39 1.32
N PHE A 126 -2.46 13.22 0.63
CA PHE A 126 -1.18 13.77 1.08
C PHE A 126 -1.24 15.30 1.23
N ALA A 127 -2.43 15.88 1.41
CA ALA A 127 -2.56 17.27 1.78
C ALA A 127 -2.33 17.45 3.30
N HIS A 128 -1.49 18.42 3.67
CA HIS A 128 -1.14 18.74 5.06
C HIS A 128 -1.50 20.18 5.38
N HIS A 129 -1.78 20.48 6.65
CA HIS A 129 -2.18 21.83 7.06
C HIS A 129 -1.01 22.80 6.95
N PHE A 130 0.20 22.32 7.26
CA PHE A 130 1.44 23.08 7.15
C PHE A 130 2.52 22.27 6.45
N TYR A 131 3.27 22.96 5.61
CA TYR A 131 4.49 22.50 4.95
C TYR A 131 5.64 23.25 5.59
N VAL A 132 6.54 22.54 6.26
CA VAL A 132 7.65 23.13 7.04
C VAL A 132 8.94 22.89 6.30
N LEU A 133 9.69 23.95 6.03
CA LEU A 133 11.00 23.89 5.40
C LEU A 133 12.06 23.70 6.49
N VAL A 134 12.79 22.59 6.40
CA VAL A 134 13.88 22.24 7.30
C VAL A 134 15.14 22.07 6.49
N GLU A 135 16.15 22.87 6.79
CA GLU A 135 17.48 22.71 6.22
C GLU A 135 18.32 21.81 7.12
N VAL A 136 19.00 20.84 6.52
CA VAL A 136 19.91 19.92 7.22
C VAL A 136 21.32 20.20 6.73
N GLN A 137 22.16 20.69 7.63
CA GLN A 137 23.59 20.88 7.40
C GLN A 137 24.32 19.69 8.03
N GLU A 138 24.36 18.60 7.25
CA GLU A 138 24.86 17.30 7.71
C GLU A 138 26.29 17.37 8.26
N GLU A 139 27.20 18.07 7.57
CA GLU A 139 28.60 18.24 8.00
C GLU A 139 28.75 19.00 9.33
N GLN A 140 27.79 19.87 9.65
CA GLN A 140 27.78 20.63 10.89
C GLN A 140 26.96 19.96 11.98
N GLU A 141 26.31 18.84 11.68
CA GLU A 141 25.35 18.16 12.56
C GLU A 141 24.24 19.11 13.03
N ILE A 142 23.71 19.97 12.15
CA ILE A 142 22.70 20.97 12.48
C ILE A 142 21.46 20.82 11.60
N ALA A 143 20.28 20.99 12.21
CA ALA A 143 19.03 21.21 11.49
C ALA A 143 18.48 22.61 11.79
N VAL A 144 17.99 23.30 10.77
CA VAL A 144 17.45 24.66 10.88
C VAL A 144 16.02 24.69 10.38
N VAL A 145 15.08 25.07 11.23
CA VAL A 145 13.70 25.34 10.80
C VAL A 145 13.67 26.70 10.12
N ARG A 146 13.58 26.72 8.79
CA ARG A 146 13.71 27.95 8.00
C ARG A 146 12.40 28.70 7.85
N GLY A 147 11.30 27.97 7.77
CA GLY A 147 9.99 28.58 7.67
C GLY A 147 8.89 27.57 7.44
N PHE A 148 7.66 28.07 7.26
CA PHE A 148 6.51 27.24 6.99
C PHE A 148 5.52 27.91 6.05
N LEU A 149 4.63 27.11 5.48
CA LEU A 149 3.56 27.55 4.59
C LEU A 149 2.29 26.75 4.90
N SER A 150 1.15 27.41 5.03
CA SER A 150 -0.12 26.69 5.16
C SER A 150 -0.63 26.17 3.82
N TYR A 151 -1.46 25.13 3.82
CA TYR A 151 -2.10 24.58 2.61
C TYR A 151 -2.76 25.66 1.74
N ASN A 152 -3.57 26.53 2.36
CA ASN A 152 -4.28 27.59 1.66
C ASN A 152 -3.32 28.56 0.96
N GLN A 153 -2.22 28.92 1.62
CA GLN A 153 -1.22 29.82 1.05
C GLN A 153 -0.46 29.15 -0.10
N LEU A 154 -0.15 27.85 0.00
CA LEU A 154 0.46 27.09 -1.08
C LEU A 154 -0.42 27.10 -2.32
N MET A 155 -1.70 26.71 -2.17
CA MET A 155 -2.66 26.66 -3.27
C MET A 155 -2.89 28.04 -3.92
N GLU A 156 -3.06 29.10 -3.11
CA GLU A 156 -3.26 30.45 -3.61
C GLU A 156 -2.06 30.95 -4.43
N ARG A 157 -0.84 30.74 -3.92
CA ARG A 157 0.39 31.22 -4.56
C ARG A 157 0.73 30.41 -5.80
N GLN A 158 0.57 29.09 -5.74
CA GLN A 158 0.73 28.20 -6.91
C GLN A 158 -0.21 28.64 -8.04
N ALA A 159 -1.49 28.86 -7.73
CA ALA A 159 -2.48 29.31 -8.72
C ALA A 159 -2.16 30.71 -9.28
N ARG A 160 -1.73 31.64 -8.42
CA ARG A 160 -1.38 33.01 -8.83
C ARG A 160 -0.13 33.09 -9.71
N ALA A 161 0.88 32.29 -9.39
CA ALA A 161 2.13 32.22 -10.16
C ALA A 161 2.03 31.26 -11.35
N ASN A 162 0.94 30.48 -11.46
CA ASN A 162 0.70 29.48 -12.49
C ASN A 162 1.85 28.47 -12.62
N ILE A 163 2.40 28.03 -11.48
CA ILE A 163 3.47 27.03 -11.43
C ILE A 163 2.88 25.67 -11.83
N GLN A 164 3.50 25.04 -12.81
CA GLN A 164 3.18 23.69 -13.27
C GLN A 164 4.19 22.70 -12.71
N ALA A 165 3.78 21.44 -12.59
CA ALA A 165 4.70 20.39 -12.20
C ALA A 165 5.65 20.08 -13.36
N ASP A 166 6.88 19.77 -13.02
CA ASP A 166 7.88 19.27 -13.97
C ASP A 166 7.60 17.82 -14.35
N ASP A 167 8.30 17.34 -15.39
CA ASP A 167 8.14 15.99 -15.94
C ASP A 167 8.50 14.89 -14.92
N ASP A 168 9.33 15.21 -13.93
CA ASP A 168 9.73 14.33 -12.83
C ASP A 168 8.72 14.25 -11.67
N TRP A 169 7.55 14.87 -11.86
CA TRP A 169 6.49 14.99 -10.85
C TRP A 169 6.93 15.75 -9.60
N THR A 170 7.71 16.81 -9.78
CA THR A 170 8.02 17.76 -8.72
C THR A 170 7.53 19.17 -9.06
N TYR A 171 7.42 20.01 -8.03
CA TYR A 171 7.20 21.44 -8.16
C TYR A 171 8.41 22.18 -7.60
N GLN A 172 8.83 23.23 -8.31
CA GLN A 172 9.80 24.20 -7.81
C GLN A 172 9.06 25.42 -7.25
N PHE A 173 9.19 25.65 -5.95
CA PHE A 173 8.60 26.80 -5.27
C PHE A 173 9.67 27.75 -4.75
N PRO A 174 9.53 29.07 -4.91
CA PRO A 174 10.47 30.02 -4.31
C PRO A 174 10.49 29.89 -2.79
N SER A 175 11.68 29.74 -2.20
CA SER A 175 11.90 29.68 -0.75
C SER A 175 11.34 30.91 -0.03
N ALA A 176 11.34 32.07 -0.69
CA ALA A 176 10.74 33.32 -0.23
C ALA A 176 9.23 33.22 0.02
N TRP A 177 8.55 32.16 -0.45
CA TRP A 177 7.15 31.94 -0.14
C TRP A 177 6.93 31.50 1.32
N PHE A 178 7.91 30.84 1.93
CA PHE A 178 7.78 30.36 3.30
C PHE A 178 7.83 31.55 4.28
N GLU A 179 6.98 31.51 5.31
CA GLU A 179 7.03 32.45 6.41
C GLU A 179 8.32 32.22 7.20
N GLN A 180 9.23 33.19 7.14
CA GLN A 180 10.60 33.11 7.68
C GLN A 180 10.66 33.30 9.20
N THR A 181 9.52 33.32 9.90
CA THR A 181 9.45 33.41 11.37
C THR A 181 8.80 32.13 11.93
N PRO A 182 9.60 31.08 12.19
CA PRO A 182 9.10 29.80 12.71
C PRO A 182 8.30 29.90 14.00
N ASP A 183 8.53 30.89 14.86
CA ASP A 183 7.70 31.14 16.05
C ASP A 183 6.19 31.31 15.74
N ARG A 184 5.84 31.80 14.54
CA ARG A 184 4.44 31.88 14.10
C ARG A 184 3.83 30.51 13.88
N LEU A 185 4.62 29.49 13.54
CA LEU A 185 4.16 28.10 13.48
C LEU A 185 3.70 27.65 14.87
N LEU A 186 4.49 27.91 15.92
CA LEU A 186 4.13 27.56 17.30
C LEU A 186 2.83 28.23 17.74
N LEU A 187 2.66 29.51 17.41
CA LEU A 187 1.43 30.24 17.66
C LEU A 187 0.24 29.57 16.97
N ASN A 188 0.39 29.20 15.69
CA ASN A 188 -0.65 28.54 14.91
C ASN A 188 -1.00 27.16 15.48
N LEU A 189 0.00 26.35 15.83
CA LEU A 189 -0.19 25.01 16.39
C LEU A 189 -0.90 25.01 17.75
N ARG A 190 -0.83 26.11 18.50
CA ARG A 190 -1.50 26.30 19.80
C ARG A 190 -2.88 26.92 19.70
N CYS A 191 -3.03 27.94 18.85
CA CYS A 191 -4.17 28.84 18.91
C CYS A 191 -5.20 28.60 17.81
N LEU A 192 -4.85 27.89 16.73
CA LEU A 192 -5.79 27.58 15.67
C LEU A 192 -6.52 26.26 15.93
N ASP A 193 -7.80 26.24 15.56
CA ASP A 193 -8.56 25.02 15.39
C ASP A 193 -8.21 24.33 14.07
N ASN A 194 -8.33 23.00 14.01
CA ASN A 194 -8.05 22.24 12.79
C ASN A 194 -8.89 22.70 11.58
N SER A 195 -10.10 23.21 11.80
CA SER A 195 -11.00 23.69 10.78
C SER A 195 -10.57 25.04 10.17
N ALA A 196 -9.60 25.73 10.77
CA ALA A 196 -9.07 26.97 10.23
C ALA A 196 -8.33 26.78 8.90
N ILE A 197 -7.79 25.57 8.65
CA ILE A 197 -7.11 25.21 7.42
C ILE A 197 -7.81 23.97 6.85
N PRO A 198 -8.90 24.13 6.09
CA PRO A 198 -9.64 23.00 5.55
C PRO A 198 -8.79 22.27 4.51
N LEU A 199 -8.65 20.96 4.69
CA LEU A 199 -8.00 20.07 3.71
C LEU A 199 -9.02 19.55 2.68
N PRO A 200 -8.59 19.27 1.44
CA PRO A 200 -9.46 18.72 0.41
C PRO A 200 -10.00 17.34 0.81
N ALA A 201 -11.25 17.06 0.41
CA ALA A 201 -11.85 15.75 0.63
C ALA A 201 -11.22 14.69 -0.30
N VAL A 202 -10.94 13.51 0.24
CA VAL A 202 -10.44 12.38 -0.54
C VAL A 202 -11.51 11.93 -1.54
N PRO A 203 -11.19 11.79 -2.83
CA PRO A 203 -12.20 11.45 -3.83
C PRO A 203 -12.67 9.99 -3.72
N ASN A 204 -13.99 9.75 -3.76
CA ASN A 204 -14.56 8.39 -3.68
C ASN A 204 -14.45 7.57 -4.99
N HIS A 205 -13.87 8.13 -6.05
CA HIS A 205 -13.84 7.52 -7.38
C HIS A 205 -12.48 6.89 -7.76
N ARG A 206 -11.55 6.77 -6.80
CA ARG A 206 -10.21 6.16 -6.99
C ARG A 206 -10.29 4.74 -7.55
N LEU A 207 -11.15 3.90 -6.99
CA LEU A 207 -11.33 2.52 -7.45
C LEU A 207 -11.84 2.45 -8.90
N THR A 208 -12.73 3.37 -9.30
CA THR A 208 -13.21 3.46 -10.69
C THR A 208 -12.09 3.89 -11.64
N GLN A 209 -11.22 4.81 -11.22
CA GLN A 209 -10.03 5.20 -12.01
C GLN A 209 -9.07 4.02 -12.17
N LEU A 210 -8.73 3.35 -11.07
CA LEU A 210 -7.87 2.17 -11.08
C LEU A 210 -8.42 1.07 -12.01
N SER A 211 -9.73 0.82 -11.94
CA SER A 211 -10.42 -0.16 -12.78
C SER A 211 -10.27 0.14 -14.29
N ARG A 212 -10.28 1.43 -14.68
CA ARG A 212 -10.10 1.84 -16.08
C ARG A 212 -8.66 1.69 -16.55
N MET A 213 -7.69 1.84 -15.65
CA MET A 213 -6.26 1.81 -15.97
C MET A 213 -5.63 0.42 -15.82
N ARG A 214 -6.38 -0.57 -15.29
CA ARG A 214 -5.88 -1.92 -14.95
C ARG A 214 -4.96 -2.54 -16.00
N SER A 215 -5.43 -2.67 -17.25
CA SER A 215 -4.65 -3.35 -18.30
C SER A 215 -3.36 -2.63 -18.67
N GLN A 216 -3.35 -1.30 -18.56
CA GLN A 216 -2.13 -0.51 -18.79
C GLN A 216 -1.14 -0.72 -17.66
N LEU A 217 -1.62 -0.67 -16.41
CA LEU A 217 -0.78 -0.87 -15.22
C LEU A 217 -0.18 -2.28 -15.17
N GLU A 218 -0.94 -3.32 -15.54
CA GLU A 218 -0.42 -4.71 -15.67
C GLU A 218 0.79 -4.81 -16.60
N THR A 219 0.87 -3.94 -17.62
CA THR A 219 1.96 -3.94 -18.61
C THR A 219 3.14 -3.05 -18.20
N LEU A 220 2.85 -1.94 -17.53
CA LEU A 220 3.85 -0.90 -17.21
C LEU A 220 4.57 -1.16 -15.88
N LEU A 221 3.84 -1.60 -14.85
CA LEU A 221 4.39 -1.78 -13.50
C LEU A 221 5.58 -2.75 -13.42
N PRO A 222 5.62 -3.89 -14.14
CA PRO A 222 6.79 -4.77 -14.12
C PRO A 222 8.07 -4.12 -14.66
N GLN A 223 7.98 -3.00 -15.39
CA GLN A 223 9.15 -2.30 -15.90
C GLN A 223 9.88 -1.47 -14.82
N LEU A 224 9.27 -1.31 -13.64
CA LEU A 224 9.82 -0.61 -12.47
C LEU A 224 10.61 -1.54 -11.54
N ASP A 225 11.08 -2.68 -12.04
CA ASP A 225 11.82 -3.70 -11.29
C ASP A 225 13.14 -3.20 -10.70
N SER A 226 13.81 -2.30 -11.41
CA SER A 226 15.05 -1.69 -10.95
C SER A 226 14.77 -0.69 -9.80
N PRO A 227 15.51 -0.76 -8.68
CA PRO A 227 15.32 0.14 -7.55
C PRO A 227 15.65 1.60 -7.87
N ASN A 228 16.44 1.86 -8.92
CA ASN A 228 16.79 3.20 -9.36
C ASN A 228 15.76 3.81 -10.32
N ARG A 229 14.80 3.02 -10.80
CA ARG A 229 13.80 3.48 -11.76
C ARG A 229 12.65 4.17 -11.04
N GLN A 230 12.36 5.40 -11.44
CA GLN A 230 11.35 6.24 -10.81
C GLN A 230 9.99 6.08 -11.51
N LEU A 231 8.91 6.38 -10.79
CA LEU A 231 7.54 6.21 -11.29
C LEU A 231 7.28 7.03 -12.57
N TRP A 232 7.74 8.28 -12.59
CA TRP A 232 7.52 9.24 -13.67
C TRP A 232 8.22 8.86 -14.98
N GLU A 233 9.25 8.01 -14.93
CA GLU A 233 9.98 7.54 -16.12
C GLU A 233 9.17 6.53 -16.94
N VAL A 234 8.14 5.90 -16.34
CA VAL A 234 7.36 4.81 -16.95
C VAL A 234 5.89 5.16 -17.06
N LEU A 235 5.37 5.95 -16.12
CA LEU A 235 3.95 6.18 -15.94
C LEU A 235 3.56 7.61 -16.26
N THR A 236 2.29 7.80 -16.60
CA THR A 236 1.68 9.14 -16.57
C THR A 236 1.31 9.53 -15.15
N TRP A 237 1.14 10.83 -14.89
CA TRP A 237 0.70 11.31 -13.57
C TRP A 237 -0.61 10.67 -13.10
N GLU A 238 -1.56 10.45 -14.01
CA GLU A 238 -2.84 9.82 -13.67
C GLU A 238 -2.66 8.36 -13.22
N GLN A 239 -1.75 7.62 -13.87
CA GLN A 239 -1.38 6.26 -13.50
C GLN A 239 -0.62 6.24 -12.16
N GLY A 240 0.33 7.17 -11.98
CA GLY A 240 1.05 7.35 -10.72
C GLY A 240 0.10 7.64 -9.56
N THR A 241 -0.89 8.49 -9.77
CA THR A 241 -1.94 8.80 -8.79
C THR A 241 -2.70 7.55 -8.36
N ALA A 242 -3.07 6.67 -9.31
CA ALA A 242 -3.77 5.42 -8.99
C ALA A 242 -2.94 4.47 -8.11
N ILE A 243 -1.61 4.48 -8.28
CA ILE A 243 -0.68 3.68 -7.46
C ILE A 243 -0.49 4.33 -6.10
N LEU A 244 -0.12 5.61 -6.04
CA LEU A 244 0.18 6.33 -4.80
C LEU A 244 -1.01 6.39 -3.83
N THR A 245 -2.24 6.23 -4.34
CA THR A 245 -3.47 6.22 -3.54
C THR A 245 -3.98 4.82 -3.19
N SER A 246 -3.29 3.75 -3.64
CA SER A 246 -3.54 2.36 -3.22
C SER A 246 -2.34 1.83 -2.46
N ARG A 247 -2.53 1.58 -1.16
CA ARG A 247 -1.46 1.07 -0.30
C ARG A 247 -0.93 -0.25 -0.82
N GLU A 248 -1.81 -1.14 -1.25
CA GLU A 248 -1.50 -2.47 -1.76
C GLU A 248 -0.58 -2.41 -2.98
N LEU A 249 -0.83 -1.48 -3.92
CA LEU A 249 0.03 -1.28 -5.09
C LEU A 249 1.38 -0.66 -4.74
N VAL A 250 1.41 0.34 -3.84
CA VAL A 250 2.67 0.89 -3.33
C VAL A 250 3.53 -0.22 -2.72
N ASN A 251 2.91 -1.14 -1.98
CA ASN A 251 3.67 -2.15 -1.30
C ASN A 251 3.99 -3.43 -2.08
N TRP A 252 3.21 -3.71 -3.14
CA TRP A 252 3.68 -4.56 -4.24
C TRP A 252 4.92 -3.97 -4.94
N LEU A 253 4.92 -2.66 -5.24
CA LEU A 253 6.05 -2.02 -5.92
C LEU A 253 7.31 -2.01 -5.04
N TYR A 254 7.14 -1.75 -3.75
CA TYR A 254 8.23 -1.84 -2.77
C TYR A 254 8.85 -3.24 -2.81
N GLN A 255 8.04 -4.31 -2.71
CA GLN A 255 8.53 -5.69 -2.80
C GLN A 255 9.23 -6.00 -4.13
N LEU A 256 8.72 -5.46 -5.25
CA LEU A 256 9.35 -5.63 -6.55
C LEU A 256 10.78 -5.05 -6.57
N GLN A 257 10.96 -3.85 -5.98
CA GLN A 257 12.23 -3.11 -6.03
C GLN A 257 13.25 -3.55 -4.98
N THR A 258 12.81 -4.16 -3.87
CA THR A 258 13.71 -4.58 -2.79
C THR A 258 14.05 -6.07 -2.80
N GLN A 259 13.43 -6.89 -3.64
CA GLN A 259 13.70 -8.33 -3.68
C GLN A 259 14.90 -8.69 -4.57
N GLU A 260 15.90 -9.34 -3.97
CA GLU A 260 17.14 -9.76 -4.66
C GLU A 260 17.03 -11.10 -5.42
N SER A 261 15.89 -11.80 -5.33
CA SER A 261 15.75 -13.18 -5.83
C SER A 261 14.95 -13.28 -7.15
N PRO A 262 15.57 -13.69 -8.28
CA PRO A 262 14.93 -13.72 -9.59
C PRO A 262 13.75 -14.70 -9.71
N GLY A 263 13.68 -15.75 -8.88
CA GLY A 263 12.56 -16.70 -8.88
C GLY A 263 11.27 -16.16 -8.25
N LEU A 264 11.36 -15.21 -7.32
CA LEU A 264 10.21 -14.60 -6.64
C LEU A 264 9.61 -13.43 -7.44
N SER A 265 10.42 -12.73 -8.24
CA SER A 265 9.96 -11.67 -9.16
C SER A 265 8.92 -12.18 -10.17
N ALA A 266 9.08 -13.41 -10.67
CA ALA A 266 8.08 -14.05 -11.54
C ALA A 266 6.74 -14.26 -10.82
N ASN A 267 6.76 -14.65 -9.54
CA ASN A 267 5.55 -14.82 -8.73
C ASN A 267 4.90 -13.47 -8.41
N LEU A 268 5.68 -12.43 -8.12
CA LEU A 268 5.17 -11.06 -7.93
C LEU A 268 4.50 -10.52 -9.19
N THR A 269 5.07 -10.80 -10.36
CA THR A 269 4.48 -10.39 -11.64
C THR A 269 3.17 -11.13 -11.91
N ASN A 270 3.12 -12.43 -11.63
CA ASN A 270 1.88 -13.20 -11.72
C ASN A 270 0.82 -12.71 -10.72
N TYR A 271 1.26 -12.33 -9.52
CA TYR A 271 0.41 -11.79 -8.46
C TYR A 271 -0.15 -10.41 -8.79
N LEU A 272 0.53 -9.57 -9.59
CA LEU A 272 0.04 -8.24 -9.94
C LEU A 272 -1.37 -8.25 -10.58
N SER A 273 -1.63 -9.20 -11.50
CA SER A 273 -2.95 -9.31 -12.10
C SER A 273 -4.01 -9.74 -11.07
N ASP A 274 -3.64 -10.64 -10.15
CA ASP A 274 -4.52 -11.04 -9.05
C ASP A 274 -4.84 -9.85 -8.14
N LEU A 275 -3.83 -9.09 -7.73
CA LEU A 275 -3.97 -7.90 -6.89
C LEU A 275 -4.87 -6.86 -7.54
N LEU A 276 -4.63 -6.52 -8.81
CA LEU A 276 -5.46 -5.57 -9.52
C LEU A 276 -6.90 -6.04 -9.67
N ARG A 277 -7.16 -7.35 -9.81
CA ARG A 277 -8.52 -7.90 -9.80
C ARG A 277 -9.16 -7.80 -8.42
N LEU A 278 -8.43 -8.11 -7.35
CA LEU A 278 -8.90 -7.99 -5.95
C LEU A 278 -9.33 -6.56 -5.61
N LEU A 279 -8.59 -5.57 -6.13
CA LEU A 279 -8.88 -4.15 -5.89
C LEU A 279 -10.03 -3.62 -6.75
N THR A 280 -10.21 -4.12 -7.98
CA THR A 280 -11.10 -3.50 -8.97
C THR A 280 -12.38 -4.28 -9.26
N GLN A 281 -12.41 -5.59 -9.03
CA GLN A 281 -13.58 -6.40 -9.33
C GLN A 281 -14.56 -6.45 -8.17
N GLN A 282 -15.84 -6.56 -8.51
CA GLN A 282 -16.88 -6.86 -7.53
C GLN A 282 -16.62 -8.23 -6.93
N ALA A 283 -16.70 -8.30 -5.60
CA ALA A 283 -16.55 -9.55 -4.88
C ALA A 283 -17.91 -10.24 -4.70
N MET A 284 -17.88 -11.56 -4.73
CA MET A 284 -18.99 -12.42 -4.39
C MET A 284 -19.05 -12.57 -2.86
N ASN A 285 -20.21 -12.32 -2.27
CA ASN A 285 -20.40 -12.46 -0.84
C ASN A 285 -20.79 -13.90 -0.49
N VAL A 286 -19.80 -14.71 -0.10
CA VAL A 286 -20.01 -16.10 0.32
C VAL A 286 -20.63 -16.21 1.71
N GLY A 287 -20.58 -15.14 2.52
CA GLY A 287 -21.28 -15.08 3.81
C GLY A 287 -22.78 -15.31 3.67
N ARG A 288 -23.38 -14.92 2.54
CA ARG A 288 -24.81 -15.17 2.25
C ARG A 288 -25.16 -16.64 2.08
N TRP A 289 -24.19 -17.47 1.72
CA TRP A 289 -24.41 -18.90 1.54
C TRP A 289 -24.78 -19.58 2.86
N LEU A 290 -24.42 -19.00 3.99
CA LEU A 290 -24.82 -19.46 5.33
C LEU A 290 -26.35 -19.39 5.54
N TRP A 291 -27.06 -18.59 4.75
CA TRP A 291 -28.53 -18.49 4.74
C TRP A 291 -29.17 -19.15 3.52
N ASP A 292 -28.42 -20.00 2.80
CA ASP A 292 -28.88 -20.62 1.56
C ASP A 292 -29.31 -19.57 0.51
N GLU A 293 -28.59 -18.44 0.46
CA GLU A 293 -28.81 -17.34 -0.50
C GLU A 293 -27.55 -17.10 -1.34
N LEU A 294 -27.73 -16.86 -2.65
CA LEU A 294 -26.68 -16.39 -3.55
C LEU A 294 -26.87 -14.90 -3.82
N ASP A 295 -25.78 -14.13 -3.87
CA ASP A 295 -25.83 -12.76 -4.37
C ASP A 295 -25.99 -12.69 -5.89
N GLU A 296 -26.24 -11.49 -6.42
CA GLU A 296 -26.47 -11.26 -7.86
C GLU A 296 -25.30 -11.77 -8.69
N LEU A 297 -24.06 -11.48 -8.26
CA LEU A 297 -22.85 -11.91 -8.96
C LEU A 297 -22.71 -13.44 -8.99
N ALA A 298 -22.96 -14.15 -7.89
CA ALA A 298 -22.94 -15.60 -7.86
C ALA A 298 -24.00 -16.21 -8.80
N GLN A 299 -25.21 -15.61 -8.85
CA GLN A 299 -26.28 -16.05 -9.73
C GLN A 299 -25.92 -15.84 -11.21
N GLU A 300 -25.38 -14.66 -11.57
CA GLU A 300 -24.91 -14.34 -12.92
C GLU A 300 -23.83 -15.32 -13.39
N LEU A 301 -22.93 -15.71 -12.49
CA LEU A 301 -21.87 -16.67 -12.74
C LEU A 301 -22.34 -18.13 -12.64
N SER A 302 -23.65 -18.35 -12.53
CA SER A 302 -24.28 -19.68 -12.52
C SER A 302 -23.78 -20.60 -11.38
N TRP A 303 -23.46 -20.02 -10.22
CA TRP A 303 -23.24 -20.80 -9.00
C TRP A 303 -24.55 -21.45 -8.55
N GLN A 304 -24.44 -22.63 -7.96
CA GLN A 304 -25.57 -23.37 -7.42
C GLN A 304 -25.27 -23.80 -5.99
N LEU A 305 -26.15 -23.46 -5.06
CA LEU A 305 -26.01 -23.85 -3.66
C LEU A 305 -25.99 -25.37 -3.52
N LEU A 306 -25.10 -25.86 -2.66
CA LEU A 306 -25.13 -27.24 -2.24
C LEU A 306 -26.26 -27.41 -1.22
N PRO A 307 -27.10 -28.45 -1.34
CA PRO A 307 -28.08 -28.75 -0.31
C PRO A 307 -27.36 -29.03 1.02
N SER A 308 -27.99 -28.65 2.16
CA SER A 308 -27.41 -28.92 3.48
C SER A 308 -27.00 -30.39 3.61
N VAL A 309 -25.88 -30.65 4.28
CA VAL A 309 -25.28 -31.99 4.47
C VAL A 309 -26.18 -32.85 5.37
N ALA A 310 -27.34 -33.27 4.84
CA ALA A 310 -28.30 -34.15 5.47
C ALA A 310 -28.55 -35.34 4.52
N PRO A 311 -28.50 -36.58 5.03
CA PRO A 311 -28.52 -37.77 4.21
C PRO A 311 -29.93 -37.97 3.64
N VAL A 312 -30.07 -37.82 2.32
CA VAL A 312 -31.27 -38.24 1.61
C VAL A 312 -30.81 -38.91 0.32
N ALA A 313 -31.16 -40.18 0.19
CA ALA A 313 -30.87 -41.01 -0.97
C ALA A 313 -31.90 -40.76 -2.07
N ALA A 314 -31.42 -40.42 -3.27
CA ALA A 314 -31.95 -40.84 -4.57
C ALA A 314 -31.26 -40.09 -5.72
N PHE A 315 -30.63 -40.87 -6.62
CA PHE A 315 -29.97 -40.52 -7.90
C PHE A 315 -28.70 -39.63 -7.81
N ARG A 316 -27.62 -40.12 -8.46
CA ARG A 316 -26.27 -39.52 -8.51
C ARG A 316 -26.29 -38.07 -8.99
N SER A 317 -26.37 -37.17 -8.02
CA SER A 317 -26.39 -35.71 -8.17
C SER A 317 -25.07 -35.13 -7.68
N PRO A 318 -24.71 -33.87 -8.00
CA PRO A 318 -23.53 -33.18 -7.47
C PRO A 318 -23.37 -33.29 -5.95
N LYS A 319 -24.47 -33.54 -5.23
CA LYS A 319 -24.52 -33.86 -3.81
C LYS A 319 -23.77 -35.14 -3.42
N GLU A 320 -23.96 -36.26 -4.13
CA GLU A 320 -23.33 -37.55 -3.77
C GLU A 320 -21.82 -37.52 -4.02
N GLU A 321 -21.39 -36.88 -5.10
CA GLU A 321 -19.97 -36.62 -5.40
C GLU A 321 -19.34 -35.79 -4.28
N PHE A 322 -20.00 -34.70 -3.89
CA PHE A 322 -19.55 -33.84 -2.80
C PHE A 322 -19.49 -34.56 -1.45
N GLU A 323 -20.51 -35.34 -1.08
CA GLU A 323 -20.51 -36.12 0.16
C GLU A 323 -19.37 -37.15 0.21
N SER A 324 -19.05 -37.79 -0.93
CA SER A 324 -17.92 -38.71 -1.05
C SER A 324 -16.59 -37.98 -0.78
N ILE A 325 -16.43 -36.79 -1.37
CA ILE A 325 -15.25 -35.96 -1.18
C ILE A 325 -15.14 -35.53 0.29
N VAL A 326 -16.21 -35.01 0.90
CA VAL A 326 -16.21 -34.58 2.32
C VAL A 326 -15.82 -35.70 3.26
N ARG A 327 -16.37 -36.91 3.09
CA ARG A 327 -15.98 -38.08 3.91
C ARG A 327 -14.50 -38.41 3.76
N SER A 328 -13.96 -38.32 2.53
CA SER A 328 -12.54 -38.52 2.28
C SER A 328 -11.67 -37.43 2.93
N LEU A 329 -12.11 -36.16 2.92
CA LEU A 329 -11.42 -35.05 3.59
C LEU A 329 -11.43 -35.21 5.12
N GLN A 330 -12.54 -35.65 5.71
CA GLN A 330 -12.63 -35.96 7.13
C GLN A 330 -11.68 -37.10 7.53
N HIS A 331 -11.55 -38.13 6.67
CA HIS A 331 -10.53 -39.18 6.87
C HIS A 331 -9.10 -38.65 6.77
N LYS A 332 -8.86 -37.56 6.04
CA LYS A 332 -7.58 -36.84 5.98
C LYS A 332 -7.40 -35.81 7.10
N SER A 333 -8.24 -35.85 8.16
CA SER A 333 -8.20 -34.96 9.34
C SER A 333 -8.47 -33.48 9.04
N ILE A 334 -9.25 -33.17 8.01
CA ILE A 334 -9.74 -31.80 7.79
C ILE A 334 -11.05 -31.62 8.53
N ASP A 335 -11.04 -30.71 9.50
CA ASP A 335 -12.22 -30.40 10.30
C ASP A 335 -13.11 -29.39 9.57
N ILE A 336 -14.16 -29.89 8.91
CA ILE A 336 -15.16 -29.08 8.24
C ILE A 336 -16.27 -28.79 9.25
N SER A 337 -16.42 -27.51 9.59
CA SER A 337 -17.46 -27.07 10.53
C SER A 337 -18.85 -27.54 10.10
N PRO A 338 -19.72 -27.99 11.03
CA PRO A 338 -21.11 -28.33 10.70
C PRO A 338 -21.93 -27.12 10.22
N GLN A 339 -21.44 -25.90 10.49
CA GLN A 339 -22.02 -24.66 9.98
C GLN A 339 -21.61 -24.35 8.54
N ALA A 340 -20.68 -25.11 7.96
CA ALA A 340 -20.22 -24.90 6.60
C ALA A 340 -21.39 -24.96 5.61
N ARG A 341 -21.42 -23.97 4.74
CA ARG A 341 -22.27 -23.94 3.55
C ARG A 341 -21.40 -23.72 2.34
N GLY A 342 -21.90 -24.13 1.20
CA GLY A 342 -21.13 -24.06 -0.02
C GLY A 342 -22.00 -24.01 -1.26
N ALA A 343 -21.36 -23.68 -2.35
CA ALA A 343 -21.93 -23.71 -3.67
C ALA A 343 -20.95 -24.41 -4.61
N TYR A 344 -21.43 -24.77 -5.80
CA TYR A 344 -20.58 -25.28 -6.85
C TYR A 344 -20.83 -24.55 -8.16
N ARG A 345 -19.81 -24.56 -9.02
CA ARG A 345 -19.87 -24.05 -10.39
C ARG A 345 -19.14 -25.01 -11.31
N ASN A 346 -19.73 -25.27 -12.48
CA ASN A 346 -19.06 -25.99 -13.55
C ASN A 346 -18.21 -24.99 -14.36
N LEU A 347 -16.97 -25.35 -14.65
CA LEU A 347 -15.97 -24.56 -15.37
C LEU A 347 -15.54 -25.34 -16.62
N HIS A 348 -15.06 -24.64 -17.65
CA HIS A 348 -14.56 -25.25 -18.88
C HIS A 348 -13.18 -24.69 -19.19
N LEU A 349 -12.14 -25.39 -18.74
CA LEU A 349 -10.76 -24.96 -18.94
C LEU A 349 -10.13 -25.74 -20.11
N ALA A 350 -9.76 -25.05 -21.19
CA ALA A 350 -9.22 -25.68 -22.40
C ALA A 350 -10.09 -26.81 -22.98
N GLY A 351 -11.42 -26.70 -22.83
CA GLY A 351 -12.39 -27.73 -23.25
C GLY A 351 -12.55 -28.90 -22.27
N ILE A 352 -11.86 -28.89 -21.13
CA ILE A 352 -11.98 -29.89 -20.07
C ILE A 352 -13.08 -29.43 -19.10
N PRO A 353 -14.15 -30.22 -18.93
CA PRO A 353 -15.19 -29.90 -17.97
C PRO A 353 -14.68 -30.14 -16.55
N LEU A 354 -14.66 -29.09 -15.75
CA LEU A 354 -14.27 -29.10 -14.34
C LEU A 354 -15.47 -28.69 -13.49
N ARG A 355 -15.42 -29.08 -12.21
CA ARG A 355 -16.37 -28.61 -11.20
C ARG A 355 -15.60 -28.10 -10.01
N LEU A 356 -15.87 -26.85 -9.65
CA LEU A 356 -15.34 -26.23 -8.45
C LEU A 356 -16.45 -26.18 -7.40
N TYR A 357 -16.17 -26.74 -6.23
CA TYR A 357 -16.95 -26.56 -5.03
C TYR A 357 -16.23 -25.53 -4.15
N ALA A 358 -16.99 -24.58 -3.61
CA ALA A 358 -16.51 -23.61 -2.64
C ALA A 358 -17.33 -23.75 -1.36
N LEU A 359 -16.66 -23.85 -0.22
CA LEU A 359 -17.27 -23.93 1.10
C LEU A 359 -16.74 -22.82 1.98
N THR A 360 -17.62 -22.32 2.83
CA THR A 360 -17.29 -21.29 3.80
C THR A 360 -17.97 -21.50 5.13
N TRP A 361 -17.28 -21.10 6.21
CA TRP A 361 -17.82 -21.02 7.56
C TRP A 361 -17.07 -19.96 8.36
N PRO A 362 -17.72 -19.34 9.35
CA PRO A 362 -17.05 -18.42 10.27
C PRO A 362 -16.21 -19.20 11.29
N LEU A 363 -15.09 -18.61 11.68
CA LEU A 363 -14.31 -18.98 12.86
C LEU A 363 -14.54 -17.88 13.91
N LEU A 364 -15.29 -18.23 14.95
CA LEU A 364 -15.60 -17.31 16.04
C LEU A 364 -14.42 -17.33 17.02
N SER A 365 -13.54 -16.35 16.90
CA SER A 365 -12.49 -16.04 17.87
C SER A 365 -12.89 -14.83 18.72
N ASP A 366 -12.38 -14.76 19.96
CA ASP A 366 -12.69 -13.68 20.91
C ASP A 366 -12.06 -12.33 20.53
N SER A 367 -11.09 -12.32 19.61
CA SER A 367 -10.33 -11.11 19.22
C SER A 367 -10.76 -10.55 17.87
N ILE A 368 -10.60 -11.33 16.80
CA ILE A 368 -10.80 -10.91 15.42
C ILE A 368 -11.68 -11.96 14.74
N PRO A 369 -12.82 -11.57 14.14
CA PRO A 369 -13.68 -12.51 13.46
C PRO A 369 -13.01 -12.99 12.17
N GLU A 370 -12.92 -14.31 12.03
CA GLU A 370 -12.28 -14.99 10.91
C GLU A 370 -13.29 -15.83 10.15
N TRP A 371 -12.92 -16.27 8.95
CA TRP A 371 -13.68 -17.18 8.12
C TRP A 371 -12.74 -18.08 7.32
N THR A 372 -13.25 -19.23 6.92
CA THR A 372 -12.52 -20.18 6.08
C THR A 372 -13.13 -20.21 4.68
N LEU A 373 -12.28 -20.29 3.66
CA LEU A 373 -12.65 -20.65 2.30
C LEU A 373 -11.98 -21.97 1.94
N LEU A 374 -12.76 -23.01 1.70
CA LEU A 374 -12.31 -24.30 1.18
C LEU A 374 -12.74 -24.44 -0.27
N LEU A 375 -11.77 -24.62 -1.17
CA LEU A 375 -12.00 -24.85 -2.58
C LEU A 375 -11.63 -26.28 -2.94
N ILE A 376 -12.52 -26.97 -3.65
CA ILE A 376 -12.34 -28.34 -4.10
C ILE A 376 -12.59 -28.38 -5.60
N LEU A 377 -11.59 -28.79 -6.36
CA LEU A 377 -11.64 -28.88 -7.81
C LEU A 377 -11.64 -30.35 -8.23
N GLY A 378 -12.63 -30.74 -9.01
CA GLY A 378 -12.78 -32.11 -9.51
C GLY A 378 -13.35 -32.14 -10.92
N THR A 379 -13.66 -33.35 -11.40
CA THR A 379 -14.38 -33.53 -12.67
C THR A 379 -15.81 -34.03 -12.43
N PRO A 380 -16.82 -33.53 -13.18
CA PRO A 380 -18.20 -33.98 -13.05
C PRO A 380 -18.43 -35.49 -13.29
N SER A 381 -17.47 -36.16 -13.92
CA SER A 381 -17.58 -37.55 -14.38
C SER A 381 -16.67 -38.51 -13.60
N GLU A 382 -16.09 -38.08 -12.48
CA GLU A 382 -15.07 -38.82 -11.69
C GLU A 382 -13.87 -39.31 -12.52
N THR A 383 -13.64 -38.70 -13.68
CA THR A 383 -12.44 -38.95 -14.49
C THR A 383 -11.23 -38.39 -13.74
N PRO A 384 -10.06 -39.04 -13.84
CA PRO A 384 -8.84 -38.49 -13.28
C PRO A 384 -8.60 -37.11 -13.87
N LEU A 385 -8.26 -36.16 -13.01
CA LEU A 385 -7.95 -34.81 -13.43
C LEU A 385 -6.74 -34.80 -14.38
N PRO A 386 -6.64 -33.83 -15.29
CA PRO A 386 -5.51 -33.73 -16.20
C PRO A 386 -4.22 -33.33 -15.45
N PRO A 387 -3.07 -33.97 -15.72
CA PRO A 387 -1.82 -33.63 -15.06
C PRO A 387 -1.43 -32.17 -15.33
N GLY A 388 -0.89 -31.50 -14.30
CA GLY A 388 -0.49 -30.10 -14.41
C GLY A 388 -1.62 -29.08 -14.26
N LEU A 389 -2.80 -29.51 -13.81
CA LEU A 389 -3.82 -28.60 -13.28
C LEU A 389 -3.29 -27.95 -11.99
N LYS A 390 -3.59 -26.67 -11.81
CA LYS A 390 -3.23 -25.89 -10.62
C LYS A 390 -4.41 -25.10 -10.11
N LEU A 391 -4.50 -24.96 -8.79
CA LEU A 391 -5.41 -24.06 -8.10
C LEU A 391 -4.59 -23.10 -7.25
N ARG A 392 -4.69 -21.82 -7.55
CA ARG A 392 -4.03 -20.73 -6.83
C ARG A 392 -5.07 -19.93 -6.07
N ILE A 393 -4.80 -19.60 -4.81
CA ILE A 393 -5.54 -18.59 -4.05
C ILE A 393 -4.59 -17.46 -3.66
N SER A 394 -5.03 -16.23 -3.92
CA SER A 394 -4.31 -15.00 -3.60
C SER A 394 -5.21 -14.05 -2.81
N ASP A 395 -4.62 -13.19 -1.99
CA ASP A 395 -5.29 -12.09 -1.29
C ASP A 395 -4.59 -10.76 -1.60
N GLN A 396 -4.80 -9.70 -0.82
CA GLN A 396 -4.16 -8.40 -1.04
C GLN A 396 -2.68 -8.35 -0.60
N THR A 397 -2.19 -9.39 0.07
CA THR A 397 -0.81 -9.50 0.58
C THR A 397 0.08 -10.36 -0.33
N GLY A 398 -0.49 -11.33 -1.04
CA GLY A 398 0.25 -12.18 -1.96
C GLY A 398 -0.51 -13.44 -2.41
N ILE A 399 0.25 -14.39 -2.95
CA ILE A 399 -0.25 -15.74 -3.23
C ILE A 399 -0.18 -16.54 -1.93
N LEU A 400 -1.34 -16.94 -1.40
CA LEU A 400 -1.44 -17.69 -0.15
C LEU A 400 -1.15 -19.19 -0.34
N VAL A 401 -1.63 -19.74 -1.45
CA VAL A 401 -1.46 -21.17 -1.75
C VAL A 401 -1.53 -21.42 -3.25
N GLU A 402 -0.64 -22.27 -3.76
CA GLU A 402 -0.67 -22.78 -5.13
C GLU A 402 -0.54 -24.31 -5.08
N GLN A 403 -1.66 -24.99 -5.24
CA GLN A 403 -1.71 -26.45 -5.26
C GLN A 403 -1.66 -26.93 -6.71
N ALA A 404 -0.63 -27.69 -7.07
CA ALA A 404 -0.51 -28.35 -8.36
C ALA A 404 -0.84 -29.84 -8.22
N MET A 405 -1.39 -30.43 -9.27
CA MET A 405 -1.61 -31.87 -9.31
C MET A 405 -0.38 -32.61 -9.84
N ASP A 406 0.13 -33.54 -9.05
CA ASP A 406 1.33 -34.30 -9.36
C ASP A 406 1.15 -35.23 -10.56
N ARG A 407 2.24 -35.39 -11.33
CA ARG A 407 2.33 -36.32 -12.46
C ARG A 407 2.42 -37.76 -11.95
N GLY A 408 1.32 -38.28 -11.42
CA GLY A 408 1.26 -39.65 -10.89
C GLY A 408 0.04 -39.91 -10.00
N GLU A 409 -0.59 -38.86 -9.47
CA GLU A 409 -1.82 -39.00 -8.69
C GLU A 409 -3.02 -39.21 -9.62
N GLN A 410 -3.71 -40.34 -9.45
CA GLN A 410 -5.00 -40.60 -10.10
C GLN A 410 -6.16 -40.12 -9.24
N ASN A 411 -6.01 -38.94 -8.61
CA ASN A 411 -7.06 -38.35 -7.82
C ASN A 411 -8.10 -37.71 -8.76
N SER A 412 -9.39 -37.96 -8.50
CA SER A 412 -10.50 -37.34 -9.24
C SER A 412 -10.76 -35.89 -8.79
N TYR A 413 -10.10 -35.46 -7.70
CA TYR A 413 -10.19 -34.12 -7.14
C TYR A 413 -8.91 -33.74 -6.36
N PHE A 414 -8.67 -32.44 -6.19
CA PHE A 414 -7.81 -31.90 -5.15
C PHE A 414 -8.44 -30.66 -4.54
N PHE A 415 -7.90 -30.19 -3.42
CA PHE A 415 -8.49 -29.09 -2.66
C PHE A 415 -7.41 -28.20 -2.07
N THR A 416 -7.81 -27.02 -1.66
CA THR A 416 -7.01 -26.11 -0.85
C THR A 416 -7.92 -25.28 0.05
N SER A 417 -7.41 -24.79 1.16
CA SER A 417 -8.16 -23.96 2.10
C SER A 417 -7.32 -22.80 2.61
N VAL A 418 -7.96 -21.66 2.80
CA VAL A 418 -7.38 -20.47 3.41
C VAL A 418 -8.28 -19.97 4.53
N VAL A 419 -7.67 -19.31 5.52
CA VAL A 419 -8.35 -18.64 6.62
C VAL A 419 -8.00 -17.16 6.53
N GLY A 420 -8.98 -16.30 6.73
CA GLY A 420 -8.80 -14.86 6.76
C GLY A 420 -9.76 -14.13 7.65
N THR A 421 -9.54 -12.84 7.81
CA THR A 421 -10.46 -11.94 8.52
C THR A 421 -11.66 -11.58 7.65
N TRP A 422 -12.75 -11.09 8.25
CA TRP A 422 -13.97 -10.80 7.49
C TRP A 422 -13.84 -9.67 6.46
N ASP A 423 -12.84 -8.79 6.61
CA ASP A 423 -12.52 -7.72 5.65
C ASP A 423 -11.66 -8.21 4.47
N GLU A 424 -11.04 -9.38 4.58
CA GLU A 424 -10.21 -9.96 3.53
C GLU A 424 -11.04 -10.53 2.38
N LYS A 425 -10.39 -10.53 1.20
CA LYS A 425 -10.93 -11.11 -0.03
C LYS A 425 -9.95 -12.11 -0.60
N PHE A 426 -10.48 -13.20 -1.13
CA PHE A 426 -9.69 -14.24 -1.78
C PHE A 426 -10.01 -14.34 -3.26
N LEU A 427 -8.98 -14.34 -4.10
CA LEU A 427 -9.10 -14.58 -5.53
C LEU A 427 -8.63 -15.99 -5.84
N ALA A 428 -9.45 -16.75 -6.58
CA ALA A 428 -9.10 -18.11 -6.98
C ALA A 428 -8.85 -18.18 -8.49
N THR A 429 -7.73 -18.76 -8.87
CA THR A 429 -7.34 -18.99 -10.27
C THR A 429 -7.09 -20.48 -10.50
N VAL A 430 -7.75 -21.03 -11.51
CA VAL A 430 -7.51 -22.38 -12.01
C VAL A 430 -6.69 -22.30 -13.28
N SER A 431 -5.57 -23.01 -13.34
CA SER A 431 -4.72 -23.04 -14.54
C SER A 431 -4.32 -24.44 -14.97
N LEU A 432 -4.01 -24.59 -16.25
CA LEU A 432 -3.51 -25.82 -16.86
C LEU A 432 -2.11 -25.61 -17.44
N ALA A 433 -1.28 -26.66 -17.40
CA ALA A 433 0.02 -26.69 -18.07
C ALA A 433 -0.13 -26.27 -19.55
N GLY A 434 0.33 -25.06 -19.88
CA GLY A 434 0.09 -24.40 -21.17
C GLY A 434 -0.30 -22.92 -21.08
N GLY A 435 -0.49 -22.38 -19.86
CA GLY A 435 -0.74 -20.96 -19.64
C GLY A 435 -2.21 -20.54 -19.82
N ILE A 436 -3.12 -21.51 -19.97
CA ILE A 436 -4.56 -21.25 -19.99
C ILE A 436 -5.05 -21.20 -18.56
N GLU A 437 -5.63 -20.06 -18.18
CA GLU A 437 -6.11 -19.82 -16.82
C GLU A 437 -7.56 -19.30 -16.84
N GLU A 438 -8.34 -19.73 -15.85
CA GLU A 438 -9.65 -19.15 -15.52
C GLU A 438 -9.60 -18.64 -14.08
N THR A 439 -9.69 -17.31 -13.95
CA THR A 439 -9.74 -16.63 -12.64
C THR A 439 -11.16 -16.24 -12.32
N LEU A 440 -11.61 -16.61 -11.13
CA LEU A 440 -12.92 -16.28 -10.60
C LEU A 440 -12.92 -14.88 -9.99
N PRO A 441 -14.07 -14.19 -9.91
CA PRO A 441 -14.17 -12.97 -9.11
C PRO A 441 -13.81 -13.23 -7.64
N PRO A 442 -13.36 -12.20 -6.91
CA PRO A 442 -12.99 -12.35 -5.51
C PRO A 442 -14.14 -12.91 -4.65
N PHE A 443 -13.83 -13.77 -3.71
CA PHE A 443 -14.71 -14.19 -2.64
C PHE A 443 -14.53 -13.26 -1.44
N SER A 444 -15.62 -12.80 -0.85
CA SER A 444 -15.66 -11.93 0.34
C SER A 444 -16.67 -12.47 1.35
N PHE A 445 -16.51 -12.12 2.61
CA PHE A 445 -17.36 -12.62 3.68
C PHE A 445 -18.02 -11.46 4.44
N ALA A 446 -19.29 -11.18 4.12
CA ALA A 446 -20.07 -10.19 4.86
C ALA A 446 -21.39 -10.78 5.32
N LEU A 447 -21.69 -10.67 6.62
CA LEU A 447 -22.92 -11.19 7.21
C LEU A 447 -24.14 -10.26 7.06
N GLU A 448 -24.05 -9.22 6.23
CA GLU A 448 -25.16 -8.27 6.07
C GLU A 448 -26.28 -8.83 5.20
N ARG A 449 -27.48 -8.96 5.78
CA ARG A 449 -28.71 -9.04 5.00
C ARG A 449 -29.02 -7.65 4.48
N VAL A 450 -28.80 -7.43 3.19
CA VAL A 450 -29.42 -6.30 2.49
C VAL A 450 -30.93 -6.52 2.60
N ARG A 451 -31.59 -5.71 3.42
CA ARG A 451 -33.04 -5.77 3.67
C ARG A 451 -33.85 -5.22 2.51
#